data_AF-A0A520ZLE5-F1
#
_entry.id   AF-A0A520ZLE5-F1
#
_cell.length_a   1.000
_cell.length_b   1.000
_cell.length_c   1.000
_cell.angle_alpha   90.00
_cell.angle_beta   90.00
_cell.angle_gamma   90.00
#
_symmetry.space_group_name_H-M   'P 1'
#
loop_
_entity.id
_entity.type
_entity.pdbx_description
1 polymer ?
#
loop_
_entity_poly.entity_id
_entity_poly.type
_entity_poly.pdbx_seq_one_letter_code
_entity_poly.pdbx_strand_id
1 'polypeptide(L)'
;MDLLQLTSLLIVLAGLFGAVNYLFLKLPTAIGILVVSLAASLTILVLDLLFAGFRVDDELRLIVGEIAFSDALLEGMLGLLLFAGALHVKLSDLREQWLLVALMATMGVALSTVIVGFGFSWLTG
;
A
#
# COMPACT_ATOMS: atom_id res chain seq x y z
N MET A 1 14.81 -10.77 14.22
CA MET A 1 13.42 -11.27 14.12
C MET A 1 13.42 -12.35 13.05
N ASP A 2 12.84 -13.53 13.30
CA ASP A 2 12.65 -14.51 12.23
C ASP A 2 11.54 -14.03 11.27
N LEU A 3 11.55 -14.47 10.00
CA LEU A 3 10.56 -14.06 8.99
C LEU A 3 9.12 -14.32 9.45
N LEU A 4 8.91 -15.42 10.18
CA LEU A 4 7.63 -15.78 10.77
C LEU A 4 7.18 -14.79 11.87
N GLN A 5 8.11 -14.25 12.65
CA GLN A 5 7.81 -13.24 13.67
C GLN A 5 7.48 -11.90 13.04
N LEU A 6 8.23 -11.49 12.01
CA LEU A 6 7.93 -10.26 11.27
C LEU A 6 6.56 -10.34 10.58
N THR A 7 6.29 -11.42 9.85
CA THR A 7 5.01 -11.62 9.16
C THR A 7 3.84 -11.70 10.14
N SER A 8 3.98 -12.41 11.27
CA SER A 8 2.94 -12.43 12.30
C SER A 8 2.68 -11.06 12.92
N LEU A 9 3.73 -10.28 13.22
CA LEU A 9 3.60 -8.90 13.69
C LEU A 9 2.84 -8.03 12.68
N LEU A 10 3.22 -8.11 11.39
CA LEU A 10 2.57 -7.36 10.32
C LEU A 10 1.09 -7.76 10.15
N ILE A 11 0.76 -9.05 10.23
CA ILE A 11 -0.63 -9.54 10.16
C ILE A 11 -1.44 -9.05 11.36
N VAL A 12 -0.88 -9.11 12.57
CA VAL A 12 -1.54 -8.61 13.79
C VAL A 12 -1.77 -7.10 13.72
N LEU A 13 -0.79 -6.33 13.25
CA LEU A 13 -0.95 -4.88 13.05
C LEU A 13 -1.98 -4.57 11.97
N ALA A 14 -1.98 -5.29 10.84
CA ALA A 14 -3.00 -5.13 9.80
C ALA A 14 -4.41 -5.44 10.33
N GLY A 15 -4.55 -6.51 11.13
CA GLY A 15 -5.80 -6.85 11.81
C GLY A 15 -6.22 -5.79 12.83
N LEU A 16 -5.29 -5.27 13.63
CA LEU A 16 -5.52 -4.21 14.60
C LEU A 16 -6.00 -2.93 13.91
N PHE A 17 -5.29 -2.46 12.88
CA PHE A 17 -5.67 -1.26 12.13
C PHE A 17 -6.98 -1.45 11.38
N GLY A 18 -7.22 -2.64 10.83
CA GLY A 18 -8.50 -3.02 10.23
C GLY A 18 -9.64 -2.99 11.24
N ALA A 19 -9.43 -3.49 12.47
CA ALA A 19 -10.41 -3.46 13.56
C ALA A 19 -10.69 -2.04 14.03
N VAL A 20 -9.65 -1.21 14.20
CA VAL A 20 -9.80 0.22 14.53
C VAL A 20 -10.60 0.94 13.44
N ASN A 21 -10.27 0.70 12.16
CA ASN A 21 -11.05 1.25 11.05
C ASN A 21 -12.51 0.78 11.10
N TYR A 22 -12.75 -0.52 11.29
CA TYR A 22 -14.10 -1.08 11.33
C TYR A 22 -14.95 -0.53 12.48
N LEU A 23 -14.36 -0.39 13.68
CA LEU A 23 -15.07 0.04 14.88
C LEU A 23 -15.32 1.56 14.92
N PHE A 24 -14.34 2.38 14.53
CA PHE A 24 -14.40 3.83 14.73
C PHE A 24 -14.63 4.65 13.44
N LEU A 25 -14.00 4.28 12.32
CA LEU A 25 -13.98 5.12 11.10
C LEU A 25 -14.99 4.66 10.04
N LYS A 26 -15.24 3.35 9.94
CA LYS A 26 -16.14 2.70 8.97
C LYS A 26 -15.86 3.09 7.51
N LEU A 27 -14.59 3.35 7.17
CA LEU A 27 -14.16 3.66 5.81
C LEU A 27 -13.97 2.38 4.99
N PRO A 28 -13.99 2.48 3.64
CA PRO A 28 -13.55 1.38 2.77
C PRO A 28 -12.21 0.82 3.24
N THR A 29 -12.10 -0.50 3.35
CA THR A 29 -11.01 -1.19 4.08
C THR A 29 -9.62 -0.70 3.71
N ALA A 30 -9.33 -0.55 2.42
CA ALA A 30 -8.02 -0.07 1.95
C ALA A 30 -7.72 1.36 2.43
N ILE A 31 -8.69 2.27 2.32
CA ILE A 31 -8.54 3.67 2.73
C ILE A 31 -8.38 3.76 4.25
N GLY A 32 -9.21 3.00 4.98
CA GLY A 32 -9.20 3.01 6.43
C GLY A 32 -7.89 2.50 7.04
N ILE A 33 -7.36 1.38 6.52
CA ILE A 33 -6.06 0.86 6.96
C ILE A 33 -4.95 1.88 6.70
N LEU A 34 -4.95 2.54 5.54
CA LEU A 34 -3.97 3.57 5.18
C LEU A 34 -4.05 4.78 6.12
N VAL A 35 -5.24 5.28 6.43
CA VAL A 35 -5.40 6.42 7.33
C VAL A 35 -4.96 6.08 8.75
N VAL A 36 -5.33 4.90 9.26
CA VAL A 36 -4.93 4.47 10.61
C VAL A 36 -3.42 4.24 10.69
N SER A 37 -2.80 3.60 9.69
CA SER A 37 -1.36 3.37 9.68
C SER A 37 -0.57 4.68 9.55
N LEU A 38 -1.05 5.64 8.74
CA LEU A 38 -0.47 6.96 8.64
C LEU A 38 -0.59 7.74 9.96
N ALA A 39 -1.76 7.72 10.60
CA ALA A 39 -1.96 8.36 11.88
C ALA A 39 -1.07 7.77 12.97
N ALA A 40 -0.91 6.44 13.00
CA ALA A 40 0.02 5.76 13.90
C ALA A 40 1.47 6.19 13.65
N SER A 41 1.90 6.23 12.38
CA SER A 41 3.25 6.68 11.99
C SER A 41 3.51 8.14 12.41
N LEU A 42 2.56 9.04 12.15
CA LEU A 42 2.65 10.43 12.59
C LEU A 42 2.65 10.57 14.11
N THR A 43 1.88 9.76 14.83
CA THR A 43 1.86 9.76 16.30
C THR A 43 3.22 9.37 16.86
N ILE A 44 3.86 8.33 16.30
CA ILE A 44 5.22 7.93 16.70
C ILE A 44 6.20 9.08 16.46
N LEU A 45 6.15 9.73 15.30
CA LEU A 45 7.01 10.88 14.98
C LEU A 45 6.81 12.06 15.96
N VAL A 46 5.57 12.38 16.32
CA VAL A 46 5.27 13.46 17.27
C VAL A 46 5.73 13.10 18.68
N LEU A 47 5.57 11.84 19.11
CA LEU A 47 6.03 11.39 20.43
C LEU A 47 7.56 11.45 20.55
N ASP A 48 8.29 11.09 19.50
CA ASP A 48 9.75 11.21 19.44
C ASP A 48 10.21 12.67 19.62
N LEU A 49 9.55 13.62 18.94
CA LEU A 49 9.86 15.05 19.06
C LEU A 49 9.56 15.64 20.45
N LEU A 50 8.53 15.15 21.14
CA LEU A 50 8.10 15.68 22.45
C LEU A 50 8.85 15.07 23.64
N PHE A 51 9.29 13.81 23.52
CA PHE A 51 9.97 13.09 24.58
C PHE A 51 11.42 12.80 24.19
N ALA A 52 12.31 13.76 24.46
CA ALA A 52 13.76 13.63 24.27
C ALA A 52 14.30 12.45 25.11
N GLY A 53 14.35 11.26 24.52
CA GLY A 53 14.72 10.00 25.18
C GLY A 53 13.96 8.76 24.71
N PHE A 54 12.90 8.92 23.91
CA PHE A 54 12.17 7.81 23.27
C PHE A 54 12.98 7.23 22.11
N ARG A 55 14.10 6.55 22.40
CA ARG A 55 15.03 5.96 21.39
C ARG A 55 14.47 4.73 20.68
N VAL A 56 13.26 4.83 20.17
CA VAL A 56 12.57 3.77 19.43
C VAL A 56 13.00 3.78 17.93
N ASP A 57 13.63 4.87 17.52
CA ASP A 57 14.01 5.24 16.16
C ASP A 57 15.12 4.37 15.59
N ASP A 58 16.19 4.10 16.35
CA ASP A 58 17.37 3.37 15.86
C ASP A 58 17.01 1.92 15.48
N GLU A 59 16.27 1.22 16.34
CA GLU A 59 15.93 -0.19 16.15
C GLU A 59 14.78 -0.37 15.14
N LEU A 60 13.77 0.51 15.16
CA LEU A 60 12.73 0.49 14.13
C LEU A 60 13.25 0.88 12.75
N ARG A 61 14.18 1.84 12.62
CA ARG A 61 14.76 2.20 11.33
C ARG A 61 15.57 1.07 10.72
N LEU A 62 16.33 0.34 11.54
CA LEU A 62 17.05 -0.86 11.08
C LEU A 62 16.07 -1.93 10.60
N ILE A 63 15.04 -2.22 11.39
CA ILE A 63 14.03 -3.22 11.02
C ILE A 63 13.29 -2.82 9.74
N VAL A 64 12.82 -1.58 9.63
CA VAL A 64 12.09 -1.10 8.44
C VAL A 64 12.99 -0.99 7.22
N GLY A 65 14.26 -0.61 7.40
CA GLY A 65 15.26 -0.55 6.32
C GLY A 65 15.63 -1.92 5.74
N GLU A 66 15.52 -2.98 6.54
CA GLU A 66 15.70 -4.36 6.09
C GLU A 66 14.45 -4.95 5.41
N ILE A 67 13.29 -4.29 5.50
CA ILE A 67 12.10 -4.74 4.77
C ILE A 67 12.31 -4.43 3.29
N ALA A 68 12.68 -5.45 2.51
CA ALA A 68 12.65 -5.42 1.05
C ALA A 68 11.20 -5.40 0.53
N PHE A 69 10.43 -4.35 0.89
CA PHE A 69 9.00 -4.24 0.60
C PHE A 69 8.76 -4.21 -0.91
N SER A 70 9.59 -3.46 -1.65
CA SER A 70 9.51 -3.42 -3.11
C SER A 70 9.68 -4.81 -3.71
N ASP A 71 10.70 -5.56 -3.30
CA ASP A 71 10.96 -6.89 -3.86
C ASP A 71 9.87 -7.88 -3.47
N ALA A 72 9.49 -7.93 -2.19
CA ALA A 72 8.43 -8.79 -1.69
C ALA A 72 7.07 -8.50 -2.36
N LEU A 73 6.76 -7.23 -2.61
CA LEU A 73 5.50 -6.81 -3.18
C LEU A 73 5.48 -6.96 -4.71
N LEU A 74 6.52 -6.50 -5.41
CA LEU A 74 6.59 -6.55 -6.88
C LEU A 74 6.87 -7.96 -7.40
N GLU A 75 7.78 -8.70 -6.78
CA GLU A 75 8.18 -10.03 -7.25
C GLU A 75 7.27 -11.15 -6.71
N GLY A 76 6.73 -10.98 -5.50
CA GLY A 76 5.90 -11.99 -4.84
C GLY A 76 4.41 -11.67 -4.86
N MET A 77 4.01 -10.65 -4.10
CA MET A 77 2.60 -10.42 -3.76
C MET A 77 1.76 -9.89 -4.94
N LEU A 78 2.34 -9.09 -5.84
CA LEU A 78 1.62 -8.45 -6.95
C LEU A 78 0.99 -9.49 -7.88
N GLY A 79 1.71 -10.56 -8.24
CA GLY A 79 1.17 -11.62 -9.08
C GLY A 79 -0.05 -12.29 -8.44
N LEU A 80 0.02 -12.59 -7.14
CA LEU A 80 -1.11 -13.15 -6.38
C LEU A 80 -2.30 -12.19 -6.30
N LEU A 81 -2.03 -10.89 -6.09
CA LEU A 81 -3.06 -9.85 -6.04
C LEU A 81 -3.75 -9.65 -7.41
N LEU A 82 -2.98 -9.64 -8.50
CA LEU A 82 -3.51 -9.54 -9.86
C LEU A 82 -4.35 -10.77 -10.23
N PHE A 83 -3.92 -11.97 -9.81
CA PHE A 83 -4.70 -13.19 -9.98
C PHE A 83 -6.01 -13.16 -9.17
N ALA A 84 -5.94 -12.79 -7.90
CA ALA A 84 -7.12 -12.65 -7.05
C ALA A 84 -8.09 -11.60 -7.61
N GLY A 85 -7.57 -10.48 -8.14
CA GLY A 85 -8.36 -9.46 -8.83
C GLY A 85 -9.04 -10.01 -10.09
N ALA A 86 -8.31 -10.76 -10.91
CA ALA A 86 -8.84 -11.37 -12.13
C ALA A 86 -9.95 -12.41 -11.85
N LEU A 87 -9.85 -13.18 -10.75
CA LEU A 87 -10.90 -14.13 -10.35
C LEU A 87 -12.25 -13.45 -10.02
N HIS A 88 -12.24 -12.18 -9.61
CA HIS A 88 -13.47 -11.41 -9.37
C HIS A 88 -14.09 -10.84 -10.65
N VAL A 89 -13.39 -10.91 -11.80
CA VAL A 89 -13.85 -10.35 -13.08
C VAL A 89 -14.67 -11.38 -13.86
N LYS A 90 -15.88 -10.98 -14.26
CA LYS A 90 -16.74 -11.80 -15.13
C LYS A 90 -16.25 -11.75 -16.57
N LEU A 91 -15.85 -12.91 -17.10
CA LEU A 91 -15.38 -13.04 -18.49
C LEU A 91 -16.43 -12.64 -19.54
N SER A 92 -17.72 -12.82 -19.24
CA SER A 92 -18.83 -12.40 -20.12
C SER A 92 -18.79 -10.90 -20.37
N ASP A 93 -18.70 -10.13 -19.28
CA ASP A 93 -18.77 -8.67 -19.28
C ASP A 93 -17.48 -8.09 -19.88
N LEU A 94 -16.34 -8.73 -19.59
CA LEU A 94 -15.04 -8.39 -20.19
C LEU A 94 -15.06 -8.57 -21.72
N ARG A 95 -15.65 -9.66 -22.21
CA ARG A 95 -15.74 -9.93 -23.65
C ARG A 95 -16.66 -8.94 -24.35
N GLU A 96 -17.75 -8.52 -23.72
CA GLU A 96 -18.66 -7.52 -24.28
C GLU A 96 -17.97 -6.16 -24.43
N GLN A 97 -17.10 -5.78 -23.49
CA GLN A 97 -16.44 -4.47 -23.46
C GLN A 97 -14.94 -4.51 -23.81
N TRP A 98 -14.48 -5.58 -24.48
CA TRP A 98 -13.05 -5.85 -24.68
C TRP A 98 -12.27 -4.73 -25.37
N LEU A 99 -12.90 -4.05 -26.34
CA LEU A 99 -12.31 -2.89 -27.04
C LEU A 99 -12.06 -1.72 -26.09
N LEU A 100 -13.02 -1.41 -25.22
CA LEU A 100 -12.91 -0.31 -24.27
C LEU A 100 -11.83 -0.62 -23.23
N VAL A 101 -11.84 -1.84 -22.68
CA VAL A 101 -10.83 -2.30 -21.72
C VAL A 101 -9.43 -2.27 -22.33
N ALA A 102 -9.26 -2.77 -23.57
CA ALA A 102 -7.97 -2.76 -24.25
C ALA A 102 -7.46 -1.33 -24.50
N LEU A 103 -8.32 -0.41 -24.92
CA LEU A 103 -7.96 0.98 -25.13
C LEU A 103 -7.58 1.67 -23.81
N MET A 104 -8.34 1.46 -22.74
CA MET A 104 -8.05 2.02 -21.43
C MET A 104 -6.74 1.47 -20.84
N ALA A 105 -6.48 0.17 -20.97
CA ALA A 105 -5.29 -0.49 -20.45
C ALA A 105 -4.01 -0.16 -21.24
N THR A 106 -4.12 0.21 -22.52
CA THR A 106 -2.96 0.54 -23.37
C THR A 106 -2.79 2.05 -23.52
N MET A 107 -3.67 2.68 -24.31
CA MET A 107 -3.61 4.11 -24.61
C MET A 107 -3.88 4.96 -23.38
N GLY A 108 -4.86 4.58 -22.55
CA GLY A 108 -5.18 5.30 -21.31
C GLY A 108 -3.99 5.36 -20.34
N VAL A 109 -3.35 4.20 -20.11
CA VAL A 109 -2.15 4.11 -19.27
C VAL A 109 -0.98 4.86 -19.88
N ALA A 110 -0.70 4.70 -21.18
CA ALA A 110 0.40 5.40 -21.84
C ALA A 110 0.22 6.93 -21.76
N LEU A 111 -0.99 7.43 -22.05
CA LEU A 111 -1.31 8.85 -21.95
C LEU A 111 -1.19 9.35 -20.51
N SER A 112 -1.69 8.61 -19.54
CA SER A 112 -1.57 8.97 -18.11
C SER A 112 -0.11 9.05 -17.68
N THR A 113 0.72 8.10 -18.09
CA THR A 113 2.15 8.09 -17.78
C THR A 113 2.86 9.29 -18.40
N VAL A 114 2.52 9.66 -19.63
CA VAL A 114 3.07 10.86 -20.29
C VAL A 114 2.62 12.13 -19.54
N ILE A 115 1.32 12.32 -19.33
CA ILE A 115 0.79 13.55 -18.71
C ILE A 115 1.32 13.71 -17.28
N VAL A 116 1.21 12.68 -16.45
CA VAL A 116 1.67 12.73 -15.06
C VAL A 116 3.19 12.77 -15.00
N GLY A 117 3.88 11.99 -15.83
CA GLY A 117 5.35 11.95 -15.88
C GLY A 117 5.95 13.30 -16.26
N PHE A 118 5.51 13.91 -17.37
CA PHE A 118 5.98 15.24 -17.77
C PHE A 118 5.49 16.34 -16.81
N GLY A 119 4.26 16.23 -16.29
CA GLY A 119 3.74 17.17 -15.31
C GLY A 119 4.56 17.18 -14.03
N PHE A 120 4.95 16.00 -13.54
CA PHE A 120 5.77 15.88 -12.35
C PHE A 120 7.21 16.32 -12.61
N SER A 121 7.82 15.95 -13.75
CA SER A 121 9.17 16.43 -14.10
C SER A 121 9.24 17.94 -14.18
N TRP A 122 8.19 18.61 -14.70
CA TRP A 122 8.17 20.06 -14.75
C TRP A 122 7.98 20.73 -13.38
N LEU A 123 7.26 20.07 -12.46
CA LEU A 123 7.06 20.53 -11.08
C LEU A 123 8.30 20.32 -10.19
N THR A 124 9.05 19.24 -10.39
CA THR A 124 10.20 18.90 -9.55
C THR A 124 11.56 19.25 -10.17
N GLY A 125 11.62 19.57 -11.47
CA GLY A 125 12.85 19.91 -12.21
C GLY A 125 13.49 18.71 -12.89
#